data_AF-A0A9X8YLV9-F1
#
_entry.id   AF-A0A9X8YLV9-F1
#
_cell.length_a   1.000
_cell.length_b   1.000
_cell.length_c   1.000
_cell.angle_alpha   90.00
_cell.angle_beta   90.00
_cell.angle_gamma   90.00
#
_symmetry.space_group_name_H-M   'P 1'
#
loop_
_entity.id
_entity.type
_entity.pdbx_description
1 polymer ?
#
loop_
_entity_poly.entity_id
_entity_poly.type
_entity_poly.pdbx_seq_one_letter_code
_entity_poly.pdbx_strand_id
1 'polypeptide(L)'
;IDVIHKAADRQKIFLVCKTPQDVLTLVRGGVPIRFVNVGNMHFAEGKRQVHKTVSLDDGDVAAFRALAELGVECEVRRVPDEAGEAIGKLLF
;
A
#
# COMPACT_ATOMS: atom_id res chain seq x y z
N ILE A 1 -2.96 -13.47 -12.52
CA ILE A 1 -2.29 -12.17 -12.72
C ILE A 1 -1.14 -12.42 -13.67
N ASP A 2 -1.37 -12.25 -14.98
CA ASP A 2 -0.55 -12.98 -15.98
C ASP A 2 0.15 -12.06 -16.99
N VAL A 3 -0.11 -10.74 -16.90
CA VAL A 3 0.35 -9.77 -17.90
C VAL A 3 1.59 -9.01 -17.44
N ILE A 4 1.77 -8.77 -16.15
CA ILE A 4 2.85 -7.88 -15.66
C ILE A 4 4.25 -8.38 -16.03
N HIS A 5 4.45 -9.70 -16.08
CA HIS A 5 5.72 -10.32 -16.45
C HIS A 5 6.05 -10.22 -17.95
N LYS A 6 5.12 -9.69 -18.77
CA LYS A 6 5.32 -9.42 -20.20
C LYS A 6 5.72 -7.97 -20.48
N ALA A 7 5.78 -7.12 -19.45
CA ALA A 7 6.22 -5.74 -19.61
C ALA A 7 7.68 -5.70 -20.11
N ALA A 8 7.94 -4.85 -21.10
CA ALA A 8 9.29 -4.64 -21.60
C ALA A 8 10.10 -3.74 -20.65
N ASP A 9 11.41 -3.93 -20.59
CA ASP A 9 12.33 -3.21 -19.67
C ASP A 9 12.23 -1.68 -19.75
N ARG A 10 11.86 -1.15 -20.92
CA ARG A 10 11.68 0.30 -21.15
C ARG A 10 10.41 0.88 -20.51
N GLN A 11 9.43 0.05 -20.14
CA GLN A 11 8.18 0.51 -19.56
C GLN A 11 8.41 0.88 -18.08
N LYS A 12 8.19 2.16 -17.76
CA LYS A 12 8.12 2.63 -16.38
C LYS A 12 6.67 2.62 -15.95
N ILE A 13 6.32 1.73 -15.02
CA ILE A 13 4.94 1.47 -14.63
C ILE A 13 4.69 2.11 -13.27
N PHE A 14 3.61 2.91 -13.20
CA PHE A 14 3.06 3.42 -11.96
C PHE A 14 1.74 2.69 -11.68
N LEU A 15 1.65 2.01 -10.54
CA LEU A 15 0.45 1.29 -10.12
C LEU A 15 -0.31 2.11 -9.08
N VAL A 16 -1.60 2.34 -9.32
CA VAL A 16 -2.51 2.97 -8.35
C VAL A 16 -3.56 1.94 -7.96
N CYS A 17 -3.57 1.58 -6.69
CA CYS A 17 -4.55 0.66 -6.12
C CYS A 17 -5.52 1.43 -5.23
N LYS A 18 -6.76 0.96 -5.13
CA LYS A 18 -7.77 1.60 -4.27
C LYS A 18 -7.55 1.29 -2.80
N THR A 19 -7.11 0.06 -2.49
CA THR A 19 -7.03 -0.45 -1.12
C THR A 19 -5.77 -1.30 -0.90
N PRO A 20 -5.28 -1.47 0.35
CA PRO A 20 -4.16 -2.38 0.64
C PRO A 20 -4.50 -3.86 0.35
N GLN A 21 -5.77 -4.24 0.37
CA GLN A 21 -6.24 -5.59 0.02
C GLN A 21 -6.02 -5.88 -1.48
N ASP A 22 -6.21 -4.88 -2.35
CA ASP A 22 -5.88 -5.00 -3.77
C ASP A 22 -4.38 -5.22 -3.95
N VAL A 23 -3.56 -4.45 -3.24
CA VAL A 23 -2.10 -4.58 -3.28
C VAL A 23 -1.67 -5.97 -2.78
N LEU A 24 -2.25 -6.44 -1.67
CA LEU A 24 -1.99 -7.78 -1.13
C LEU A 24 -2.35 -8.88 -2.14
N THR A 25 -3.46 -8.71 -2.86
CA THR A 25 -3.87 -9.62 -3.94
C THR A 25 -2.84 -9.65 -5.06
N LEU A 26 -2.31 -8.48 -5.46
CA LEU A 26 -1.26 -8.38 -6.49
C LEU A 26 0.04 -9.07 -6.03
N VAL A 27 0.49 -8.79 -4.81
CA VAL A 27 1.72 -9.39 -4.24
C VAL A 27 1.59 -10.91 -4.17
N ARG A 28 0.48 -11.43 -3.61
CA ARG A 28 0.21 -12.88 -3.56
C ARG A 28 0.09 -13.52 -4.94
N GLY A 29 -0.35 -12.75 -5.93
CA GLY A 29 -0.42 -13.17 -7.33
C GLY A 29 0.91 -13.10 -8.10
N GLY A 30 2.02 -12.79 -7.43
CA GLY A 30 3.36 -12.79 -8.02
C GLY A 30 3.80 -11.46 -8.65
N VAL A 31 3.02 -10.38 -8.50
CA VAL A 31 3.47 -9.05 -8.95
C VAL A 31 4.64 -8.60 -8.07
N PRO A 32 5.80 -8.21 -8.65
CA PRO A 32 7.01 -7.92 -7.89
C PRO A 32 6.99 -6.52 -7.23
N ILE A 33 6.03 -6.28 -6.32
CA ILE A 33 5.91 -5.05 -5.54
C ILE A 33 6.72 -5.21 -4.25
N ARG A 34 7.69 -4.34 -4.02
CA ARG A 34 8.52 -4.32 -2.79
C ARG A 34 8.23 -3.14 -1.87
N PHE A 35 7.62 -2.10 -2.42
CA PHE A 35 7.37 -0.85 -1.74
C PHE A 35 6.02 -0.27 -2.16
N VAL A 36 5.28 0.26 -1.20
CA VAL A 36 3.94 0.84 -1.36
C VAL A 36 3.91 2.22 -0.74
N ASN A 37 3.60 3.23 -1.55
CA ASN A 37 3.27 4.56 -1.10
C ASN A 37 1.76 4.67 -0.81
N VAL A 38 1.39 4.97 0.42
CA VAL A 38 0.00 5.25 0.83
C VAL A 38 -0.24 6.76 0.81
N GLY A 39 -0.91 7.24 -0.23
CA GLY A 39 -1.19 8.67 -0.42
C GLY A 39 -2.41 9.15 0.38
N ASN A 40 -3.59 8.64 0.02
CA ASN A 40 -4.85 8.97 0.69
C ASN A 40 -5.68 7.70 0.92
N MET A 41 -6.20 7.56 2.14
CA MET A 41 -7.28 6.66 2.48
C MET A 41 -8.27 7.45 3.34
N HIS A 42 -9.33 7.96 2.72
CA HIS A 42 -10.26 8.88 3.37
C HIS A 42 -11.04 8.20 4.50
N PHE A 43 -11.47 9.03 5.45
CA PHE A 43 -12.41 8.60 6.49
C PHE A 43 -13.70 8.08 5.86
N ALA A 44 -14.20 6.99 6.44
CA ALA A 44 -15.52 6.43 6.20
C ALA A 44 -16.03 5.86 7.53
N GLU A 45 -17.34 5.66 7.64
CA GLU A 45 -17.91 5.04 8.84
C GLU A 45 -17.24 3.68 9.13
N GLY A 46 -16.85 3.46 10.38
CA GLY A 46 -16.10 2.27 10.79
C GLY A 46 -14.57 2.38 10.67
N LYS A 47 -14.02 3.44 10.06
CA LYS A 47 -12.57 3.67 9.99
C LYS A 47 -12.08 4.56 11.13
N ARG A 48 -10.84 4.33 11.57
CA ARG A 48 -10.12 5.12 12.57
C ARG A 48 -9.00 5.90 11.89
N GLN A 49 -8.88 7.19 12.19
CA GLN A 49 -7.82 8.01 11.63
C GLN A 49 -6.48 7.68 12.31
N VAL A 50 -5.47 7.34 11.50
CA VAL A 50 -4.11 6.98 11.97
C VAL A 50 -3.05 7.96 11.49
N HIS A 51 -3.33 8.71 10.42
CA HIS A 51 -2.48 9.80 9.92
C HIS A 51 -3.36 10.88 9.27
N LYS A 52 -2.80 12.07 8.99
CA LYS A 52 -3.52 13.24 8.43
C LYS A 52 -4.39 12.90 7.21
N THR A 53 -3.94 11.99 6.36
CA THR A 53 -4.62 11.57 5.12
C THR A 53 -5.08 10.11 5.11
N VAL A 54 -4.92 9.39 6.21
CA VAL A 54 -5.12 7.94 6.26
C VAL A 54 -6.02 7.56 7.43
N SER A 55 -7.16 6.98 7.11
CA SER A 55 -8.10 6.34 8.02
C SER A 55 -8.30 4.90 7.61
N LEU A 56 -8.18 3.97 8.57
CA LEU A 56 -8.15 2.54 8.35
C LEU A 56 -9.21 1.82 9.19
N ASP A 57 -9.75 0.73 8.66
CA ASP A 57 -10.46 -0.27 9.45
C ASP A 57 -9.55 -1.46 9.79
N ASP A 58 -10.08 -2.43 10.55
CA ASP A 58 -9.31 -3.61 10.97
C ASP A 58 -8.88 -4.48 9.78
N GLY A 59 -9.64 -4.48 8.68
CA GLY A 59 -9.31 -5.18 7.45
C GLY A 59 -8.12 -4.55 6.72
N ASP A 60 -8.06 -3.22 6.68
CA ASP A 60 -6.91 -2.49 6.14
C ASP A 60 -5.65 -2.76 6.98
N VAL A 61 -5.76 -2.72 8.32
CA VAL A 61 -4.65 -3.02 9.23
C VAL A 61 -4.15 -4.45 9.03
N ALA A 62 -5.04 -5.42 8.91
CA ALA A 62 -4.68 -6.81 8.62
C ALA A 62 -3.96 -6.95 7.26
N ALA A 63 -4.40 -6.21 6.25
CA ALA A 63 -3.73 -6.21 4.95
C ALA A 63 -2.31 -5.61 5.03
N PHE A 64 -2.12 -4.50 5.74
CA PHE A 64 -0.78 -3.93 5.94
C PHE A 64 0.16 -4.84 6.74
N ARG A 65 -0.35 -5.55 7.76
CA ARG A 65 0.44 -6.57 8.48
C ARG A 65 0.87 -7.70 7.55
N ALA A 66 -0.05 -8.25 6.77
CA ALA A 66 0.27 -9.32 5.82
C ALA A 66 1.26 -8.86 4.74
N LEU A 67 1.17 -7.61 4.27
CA LEU A 67 2.15 -7.02 3.36
C LEU A 67 3.54 -6.93 4.00
N ALA A 68 3.62 -6.47 5.26
CA ALA A 68 4.88 -6.40 6.00
C ALA A 68 5.50 -7.81 6.22
N GLU A 69 4.69 -8.82 6.54
CA GLU A 69 5.12 -10.22 6.65
C GLU A 69 5.67 -10.79 5.33
N LEU A 70 5.14 -10.32 4.20
CA LEU A 70 5.62 -10.65 2.85
C LEU A 70 6.86 -9.80 2.44
N GLY A 71 7.38 -8.96 3.33
CA GLY A 71 8.54 -8.12 3.09
C GLY A 71 8.27 -6.88 2.25
N VAL A 72 7.01 -6.45 2.14
CA VAL A 72 6.62 -5.24 1.42
C VAL A 72 6.68 -4.04 2.36
N GLU A 73 7.54 -3.08 2.04
CA GLU A 73 7.64 -1.83 2.77
C GLU A 73 6.44 -0.93 2.45
N CYS A 74 5.78 -0.40 3.49
CA CYS A 74 4.64 0.50 3.33
C CYS A 74 4.91 1.80 4.08
N GLU A 75 4.75 2.94 3.41
CA GLU A 75 4.84 4.26 4.04
C GLU A 75 3.64 5.14 3.68
N VAL A 76 3.34 6.09 4.55
CA VAL A 76 2.42 7.19 4.26
C VAL A 76 3.22 8.38 3.77
N ARG A 77 2.91 8.85 2.55
CA ARG A 77 3.46 10.08 1.97
C ARG A 77 2.47 10.63 0.95
N ARG A 78 2.03 11.88 1.15
CA ARG A 78 0.98 12.50 0.32
C ARG A 78 1.58 13.15 -0.93
N VAL A 79 2.71 13.83 -0.78
CA VAL A 79 3.41 14.53 -1.88
C VAL A 79 4.90 14.20 -1.86
N PRO A 80 5.61 14.31 -3.00
CA PRO A 80 7.02 13.91 -3.09
C PRO A 80 7.96 14.61 -2.10
N ASP A 81 7.67 15.88 -1.77
CA ASP A 81 8.53 16.73 -0.91
C ASP A 81 8.33 16.46 0.60
N GLU A 82 7.35 15.65 0.99
CA GLU A 82 7.14 15.25 2.39
C GLU A 82 8.03 14.06 2.75
N ALA A 83 8.48 14.03 4.01
CA ALA A 83 9.10 12.83 4.57
C ALA A 83 8.06 11.72 4.71
N GLY A 84 8.37 10.53 4.20
CA GLY A 84 7.53 9.35 4.38
C GLY A 84 7.56 8.82 5.82
N GLU A 85 6.41 8.39 6.32
CA GLU A 85 6.29 7.74 7.62
C GLU A 85 5.93 6.27 7.45
N ALA A 86 6.74 5.37 8.02
CA ALA A 86 6.50 3.93 7.91
C ALA A 86 5.16 3.55 8.56
N ILE A 87 4.31 2.82 7.82
CA ILE A 87 3.00 2.39 8.31
C ILE A 87 3.09 1.50 9.56
N GLY A 88 4.15 0.68 9.67
CA GLY A 88 4.38 -0.12 10.86
C GLY A 88 4.35 0.72 12.13
N LYS A 89 5.09 1.84 12.16
CA LYS A 89 5.15 2.74 13.34
C LYS A 89 3.78 3.31 13.75
N LEU A 90 2.84 3.40 12.82
CA LEU A 90 1.48 3.90 13.06
C LEU A 90 0.53 2.81 13.57
N LEU A 91 0.81 1.53 13.31
CA LEU A 91 -0.13 0.41 13.50
C LEU A 91 0.36 -0.70 14.43
N PHE A 92 1.67 -0.96 14.50
CA PHE A 92 2.26 -2.09 15.22
C PHE A 92 3.75 -1.94 15.58
#